data_AF-A0A480V7R1-F1
#
_entry.id   AF-A0A480V7R1-F1
#
_cell.length_a   1.000
_cell.length_b   1.000
_cell.length_c   1.000
_cell.angle_alpha   90.00
_cell.angle_beta   90.00
_cell.angle_gamma   90.00
#
_symmetry.space_group_name_H-M   'P 1'
#
loop_
_entity.id
_entity.type
_entity.pdbx_description
1 polymer ?
#
loop_
_entity_poly.entity_id
_entity_poly.type
_entity_poly.pdbx_seq_one_letter_code
_entity_poly.pdbx_strand_id
1 'polypeptide(L)'
;MFRTAVMMAASLALTGAVVAHAYYLKHQFYPTVVYLTKSSPSMAVLYIQAFVLVFLLGKVMGKVFFGQLRAAEMEHLLERSWYAVTETCLAFTVFRDDFSPRFVALFTLLLFLKCFHWLAEDRVDFMERSPNISWLFHCRIVSLMFLLGILDFLFVSHAYHSILTRGASVQLVFGFEVKLAWEVGRTSPRWPCVCLE
;
A
#
# COMPACT_ATOMS: atom_id res chain seq x y z
N MET A 1 20.45 -2.49 -6.87
CA MET A 1 20.06 -3.28 -5.68
C MET A 1 20.90 -2.98 -4.45
N PHE A 2 22.24 -2.93 -4.54
CA PHE A 2 23.10 -2.69 -3.37
C PHE A 2 22.81 -1.33 -2.68
N ARG A 3 22.72 -0.23 -3.45
CA ARG A 3 22.44 1.12 -2.91
C ARG A 3 21.14 1.18 -2.12
N THR A 4 20.05 0.59 -2.64
CA THR A 4 18.77 0.54 -1.94
C THR A 4 18.85 -0.29 -0.67
N ALA A 5 19.51 -1.45 -0.70
CA ALA A 5 19.66 -2.30 0.49
C ALA A 5 20.44 -1.62 1.62
N VAL A 6 21.51 -0.89 1.27
CA VAL A 6 22.30 -0.09 2.22
C VAL A 6 21.45 1.01 2.84
N MET A 7 20.64 1.71 2.04
CA MET A 7 19.73 2.74 2.55
C MET A 7 18.67 2.17 3.51
N MET A 8 18.10 0.99 3.21
CA MET A 8 17.14 0.33 4.12
C MET A 8 17.81 -0.15 5.42
N ALA A 9 19.03 -0.68 5.33
CA ALA A 9 19.77 -1.12 6.52
C ALA A 9 20.15 0.07 7.40
N ALA A 10 20.54 1.19 6.79
CA ALA A 10 20.87 2.42 7.50
C ALA A 10 19.65 3.01 8.23
N SER A 11 18.45 3.02 7.62
CA SER A 11 17.23 3.50 8.28
C SER A 11 16.78 2.59 9.43
N LEU A 12 16.89 1.26 9.25
CA LEU A 12 16.65 0.28 10.32
C LEU A 12 17.64 0.44 11.48
N ALA A 13 18.91 0.68 11.20
CA ALA A 13 19.92 0.92 12.22
C ALA A 13 19.65 2.24 12.97
N LEU A 14 19.31 3.32 12.25
CA LEU A 14 19.01 4.62 12.84
C LEU A 14 17.78 4.55 13.75
N THR A 15 16.72 3.86 13.32
CA THR A 15 15.51 3.69 14.12
C THR A 15 15.76 2.80 15.34
N GLY A 16 16.53 1.72 15.17
CA GLY A 16 17.01 0.91 16.28
C GLY A 16 17.79 1.73 17.31
N ALA A 17 18.67 2.63 16.87
CA ALA A 17 19.43 3.51 17.76
C ALA A 17 18.53 4.50 18.54
N VAL A 18 17.54 5.10 17.88
CA VAL A 18 16.59 6.02 18.52
C VAL A 18 15.72 5.29 19.56
N VAL A 19 15.24 4.08 19.23
CA VAL A 19 14.45 3.26 20.16
C VAL A 19 15.32 2.77 21.32
N ALA A 20 16.55 2.32 21.05
CA ALA A 20 17.49 1.89 22.09
C ALA A 20 17.83 3.04 23.05
N HIS A 21 18.13 4.22 22.53
CA HIS A 21 18.39 5.41 23.35
C HIS A 21 17.19 5.78 24.24
N ALA A 22 15.96 5.76 23.67
CA ALA A 22 14.74 5.99 24.44
C ALA A 22 14.47 4.91 25.50
N TYR A 23 14.86 3.66 25.23
CA TYR A 23 14.77 2.56 26.18
C TYR A 23 15.77 2.71 27.33
N TYR A 24 17.03 3.06 27.04
CA TYR A 24 18.06 3.34 28.04
C TYR A 24 17.67 4.48 29.00
N LEU A 25 16.99 5.52 28.51
CA LEU A 25 16.55 6.65 29.33
C LEU A 25 15.43 6.30 30.34
N LYS A 26 14.57 5.33 30.02
CA LYS A 26 13.32 5.12 30.75
C LYS A 26 13.22 3.76 31.42
N HIS A 27 14.03 2.76 31.02
CA HIS A 27 14.10 1.37 31.54
C HIS A 27 12.77 0.59 31.60
N GLN A 28 11.63 1.23 31.32
CA GLN A 28 10.28 0.68 31.35
C GLN A 28 9.62 0.89 29.99
N PHE A 29 8.94 -0.14 29.49
CA PHE A 29 8.34 -0.16 28.14
C PHE A 29 7.31 0.97 27.92
N TYR A 30 6.40 1.18 28.87
CA TYR A 30 5.33 2.16 28.70
C TYR A 30 5.83 3.62 28.64
N PRO A 31 6.68 4.11 29.56
CA PRO A 31 7.28 5.44 29.46
C PRO A 31 8.15 5.65 28.22
N THR A 32 8.82 4.60 27.70
CA THR A 32 9.59 4.67 26.45
C THR A 32 8.69 4.95 25.24
N VAL A 33 7.56 4.25 25.10
CA VAL A 33 6.61 4.46 23.99
C VAL A 33 5.96 5.85 24.08
N VAL A 34 5.61 6.29 25.29
CA VAL A 34 5.08 7.65 25.50
C VAL A 34 6.14 8.71 25.14
N TYR A 35 7.40 8.52 25.53
CA TYR A 35 8.48 9.44 25.15
C TYR A 35 8.66 9.49 23.63
N LEU A 36 8.74 8.32 22.97
CA LEU A 36 8.87 8.20 21.51
C LEU A 36 7.74 8.91 20.76
N THR A 37 6.51 8.89 21.29
CA THR A 37 5.34 9.52 20.68
C THR A 37 5.16 11.01 21.01
N LYS A 38 5.85 11.50 22.05
CA LYS A 38 5.79 12.91 22.48
C LYS A 38 6.91 13.77 21.89
N SER A 39 8.09 13.21 21.64
CA SER A 39 9.18 13.97 21.03
C SER A 39 9.03 14.09 19.50
N SER A 40 9.09 15.32 18.99
CA SER A 40 9.05 15.62 17.55
C SER A 40 10.15 14.91 16.74
N PRO A 41 11.43 14.82 17.15
CA PRO A 41 12.45 14.15 16.35
C PRO A 41 12.28 12.63 16.29
N SER A 42 11.89 11.97 17.39
CA SER A 42 11.65 10.52 17.37
C SER A 42 10.43 10.16 16.54
N MET A 43 9.36 10.96 16.62
CA MET A 43 8.17 10.78 15.79
C MET A 43 8.50 10.92 14.30
N ALA A 44 9.33 11.89 13.90
CA ALA A 44 9.76 12.05 12.52
C ALA A 44 10.53 10.82 12.01
N VAL A 45 11.45 10.28 12.82
CA VAL A 45 12.19 9.05 12.49
C VAL A 45 11.25 7.85 12.34
N LEU A 46 10.24 7.72 13.21
CA LEU A 46 9.23 6.66 13.10
C LEU A 46 8.38 6.78 11.83
N TYR A 47 8.00 7.99 11.41
CA TYR A 47 7.26 8.20 10.17
C TYR A 47 8.07 7.84 8.92
N ILE A 48 9.34 8.25 8.87
CA ILE A 48 10.24 7.88 7.78
C ILE A 48 10.40 6.35 7.73
N GLN A 49 10.56 5.71 8.89
CA GLN A 49 10.67 4.26 8.97
C GLN A 49 9.40 3.54 8.52
N ALA A 50 8.22 4.07 8.84
CA ALA A 50 6.96 3.51 8.38
C ALA A 50 6.88 3.52 6.84
N PHE A 51 7.29 4.62 6.19
CA PHE A 51 7.33 4.72 4.73
C PHE A 51 8.30 3.71 4.10
N VAL A 52 9.48 3.55 4.70
CA VAL A 52 10.48 2.53 4.33
C VAL A 52 9.89 1.12 4.43
N LEU A 53 9.16 0.81 5.50
CA LEU A 53 8.54 -0.50 5.68
C LEU A 53 7.45 -0.78 4.64
N VAL A 54 6.63 0.22 4.29
CA VAL A 54 5.63 0.08 3.21
C VAL A 54 6.32 -0.23 1.87
N PHE A 55 7.39 0.49 1.55
CA PHE A 55 8.17 0.22 0.33
C PHE A 55 8.81 -1.18 0.34
N LEU A 56 9.32 -1.62 1.49
CA LEU A 56 9.87 -2.98 1.67
C LEU A 56 8.80 -4.04 1.45
N LEU A 57 7.62 -3.90 2.07
CA LEU A 57 6.49 -4.80 1.91
C LEU A 57 6.08 -4.88 0.44
N GLY A 58 6.08 -3.75 -0.28
CA GLY A 58 5.81 -3.72 -1.72
C GLY A 58 6.79 -4.56 -2.52
N LYS A 59 8.09 -4.44 -2.22
CA LYS A 59 9.13 -5.24 -2.87
C LYS A 59 9.06 -6.73 -2.52
N VAL A 60 8.75 -7.06 -1.27
CA VAL A 60 8.60 -8.45 -0.81
C VAL A 60 7.39 -9.08 -1.47
N MET A 61 6.23 -8.45 -1.42
CA MET A 61 5.02 -8.93 -2.10
C MET A 61 5.23 -9.06 -3.61
N GLY A 62 5.86 -8.06 -4.24
CA GLY A 62 6.24 -8.13 -5.66
C GLY A 62 7.10 -9.35 -5.99
N LYS A 63 8.12 -9.64 -5.17
CA LYS A 63 8.97 -10.83 -5.36
C LYS A 63 8.25 -12.15 -5.05
N VAL A 64 7.45 -12.21 -3.99
CA VAL A 64 6.78 -13.44 -3.54
C VAL A 64 5.73 -13.88 -4.55
N PHE A 65 4.90 -12.95 -5.03
CA PHE A 65 3.79 -13.28 -5.92
C PHE A 65 4.17 -13.27 -7.41
N PHE A 66 4.99 -12.29 -7.85
CA PHE A 66 5.31 -12.11 -9.27
C PHE A 66 6.72 -12.59 -9.66
N GLY A 67 7.62 -12.78 -8.69
CA GLY A 67 9.00 -13.19 -8.98
C GLY A 67 9.81 -12.07 -9.66
N GLN A 68 9.90 -12.11 -11.00
CA GLN A 68 10.60 -11.09 -11.79
C GLN A 68 9.59 -10.11 -12.42
N LEU A 69 9.50 -8.92 -11.83
CA LEU A 69 8.74 -7.81 -12.40
C LEU A 69 9.46 -7.27 -13.64
N ARG A 70 8.76 -7.17 -14.76
CA ARG A 70 9.33 -6.65 -16.01
C ARG A 70 9.44 -5.13 -15.90
N ALA A 71 10.45 -4.54 -16.54
CA ALA A 71 10.65 -3.09 -16.53
C ALA A 71 9.40 -2.34 -17.06
N ALA A 72 8.76 -2.87 -18.10
CA ALA A 72 7.55 -2.29 -18.69
C ALA A 72 6.37 -2.19 -17.70
N GLU A 73 6.19 -3.18 -16.82
CA GLU A 73 5.14 -3.14 -15.79
C GLU A 73 5.46 -2.12 -14.71
N MET A 74 6.74 -2.02 -14.34
CA MET A 74 7.18 -1.02 -13.36
C MET A 74 6.99 0.40 -13.89
N GLU A 75 7.28 0.65 -15.17
CA GLU A 75 7.09 1.95 -15.81
C GLU A 75 5.60 2.32 -15.85
N HIS A 76 4.74 1.41 -16.31
CA HIS A 76 3.30 1.64 -16.36
C HIS A 76 2.69 1.88 -14.98
N LEU A 77 3.12 1.11 -13.97
CA LEU A 77 2.72 1.32 -12.58
C LEU A 77 3.18 2.67 -12.04
N LEU A 78 4.41 3.08 -12.35
CA LEU A 78 4.96 4.35 -11.89
C LEU A 78 4.17 5.52 -12.47
N GLU A 79 3.88 5.50 -13.77
CA GLU A 79 3.07 6.52 -14.44
C GLU A 79 1.68 6.65 -13.82
N ARG A 80 0.96 5.53 -13.67
CA ARG A 80 -0.37 5.52 -13.06
C ARG A 80 -0.34 5.94 -11.60
N SER A 81 0.66 5.49 -10.83
CA SER A 81 0.79 5.82 -9.41
C SER A 81 1.11 7.29 -9.19
N TRP A 82 2.00 7.88 -9.99
CA TRP A 82 2.31 9.29 -9.92
C TRP A 82 1.08 10.14 -10.22
N TYR A 83 0.29 9.77 -11.23
CA TYR A 83 -0.98 10.42 -11.54
C TYR A 83 -1.95 10.37 -10.33
N ALA A 84 -2.18 9.18 -9.77
CA ALA A 84 -3.05 9.02 -8.60
C ALA A 84 -2.56 9.79 -7.36
N VAL A 85 -1.24 9.84 -7.12
CA VAL A 85 -0.66 10.69 -6.05
C VAL A 85 -0.95 12.15 -6.31
N THR A 86 -0.78 12.65 -7.53
CA THR A 86 -1.02 14.07 -7.82
C THR A 86 -2.48 14.47 -7.67
N GLU A 87 -3.43 13.64 -8.14
CA GLU A 87 -4.86 13.90 -8.00
C GLU A 87 -5.29 13.94 -6.53
N THR A 88 -4.77 13.02 -5.72
CA THR A 88 -5.11 12.90 -4.30
C THR A 88 -4.44 14.00 -3.48
N CYS A 89 -3.21 14.38 -3.79
CA CYS A 89 -2.57 15.56 -3.24
C CYS A 89 -3.38 16.82 -3.55
N LEU A 90 -3.87 16.97 -4.79
CA LEU A 90 -4.73 18.10 -5.17
C LEU A 90 -6.02 18.10 -4.34
N ALA A 91 -6.71 16.96 -4.24
CA ALA A 91 -7.91 16.83 -3.42
C ALA A 91 -7.64 17.13 -1.93
N PHE A 92 -6.50 16.69 -1.40
CA PHE A 92 -6.08 16.93 -0.03
C PHE A 92 -5.81 18.41 0.26
N THR A 93 -5.26 19.15 -0.70
CA THR A 93 -5.04 20.60 -0.53
C THR A 93 -6.33 21.42 -0.43
N VAL A 94 -7.45 20.91 -0.96
CA VAL A 94 -8.78 21.55 -0.83
C VAL A 94 -9.34 21.41 0.59
N PHE A 95 -8.93 20.37 1.33
CA PHE A 95 -9.36 20.07 2.71
C PHE A 95 -8.19 20.25 3.69
N ARG A 96 -7.58 21.44 3.66
CA ARG A 96 -6.35 21.78 4.39
C ARG A 96 -6.43 21.59 5.92
N ASP A 97 -7.63 21.53 6.51
CA ASP A 97 -7.83 21.54 7.97
C ASP A 97 -7.98 20.14 8.63
N ASP A 98 -8.02 19.04 7.86
CA ASP A 98 -8.27 17.67 8.37
C ASP A 98 -7.04 16.72 8.30
N PHE A 99 -5.83 17.25 8.40
CA PHE A 99 -4.59 16.46 8.26
C PHE A 99 -4.27 15.62 9.49
N SER A 100 -4.95 14.48 9.63
CA SER A 100 -4.60 13.45 10.61
C SER A 100 -3.55 12.47 10.04
N PRO A 101 -2.51 12.07 10.81
CA PRO A 101 -1.54 11.07 10.35
C PRO A 101 -2.19 9.70 10.05
N ARG A 102 -3.36 9.44 10.63
CA ARG A 102 -4.18 8.26 10.33
C ARG A 102 -4.74 8.30 8.92
N PHE A 103 -5.17 9.46 8.44
CA PHE A 103 -5.64 9.63 7.06
C PHE A 103 -4.54 9.33 6.06
N VAL A 104 -3.33 9.85 6.29
CA VAL A 104 -2.17 9.57 5.43
C VAL A 104 -1.82 8.08 5.43
N ALA A 105 -1.90 7.40 6.58
CA ALA A 105 -1.68 5.96 6.67
C ALA A 105 -2.73 5.15 5.88
N LEU A 106 -4.01 5.51 6.01
CA LEU A 106 -5.11 4.89 5.26
C LEU A 106 -4.95 5.12 3.75
N PHE A 107 -4.63 6.35 3.35
CA PHE A 107 -4.40 6.72 1.96
C PHE A 107 -3.21 5.97 1.33
N THR A 108 -2.08 5.91 2.04
CA THR A 108 -0.89 5.17 1.57
C THR A 108 -1.17 3.67 1.43
N LEU A 109 -1.95 3.08 2.35
CA LEU A 109 -2.37 1.68 2.25
C LEU A 109 -3.30 1.44 1.06
N LEU A 110 -4.24 2.35 0.79
CA LEU A 110 -5.13 2.28 -0.38
C LEU A 110 -4.36 2.40 -1.70
N LEU A 111 -3.43 3.35 -1.78
CA LEU A 111 -2.60 3.51 -2.97
C LEU A 111 -1.76 2.27 -3.20
N PHE A 112 -1.21 1.69 -2.14
CA PHE A 112 -0.49 0.42 -2.18
C PHE A 112 -1.37 -0.70 -2.76
N LEU A 113 -2.58 -0.90 -2.23
CA LEU A 113 -3.56 -1.87 -2.73
C LEU A 113 -3.91 -1.64 -4.20
N LYS A 114 -4.12 -0.38 -4.60
CA LYS A 114 -4.41 0.01 -5.99
C LYS A 114 -3.26 -0.35 -6.94
N CYS A 115 -2.02 -0.14 -6.52
CA CYS A 115 -0.85 -0.54 -7.31
C CYS A 115 -0.79 -2.06 -7.52
N PHE A 116 -1.15 -2.87 -6.52
CA PHE A 116 -1.22 -4.33 -6.70
C PHE A 116 -2.35 -4.76 -7.63
N HIS A 117 -3.49 -4.07 -7.62
CA HIS A 117 -4.58 -4.32 -8.57
C HIS A 117 -4.17 -4.03 -10.00
N TRP A 118 -3.56 -2.86 -10.25
CA TRP A 118 -3.04 -2.52 -11.58
C TRP A 118 -1.99 -3.52 -12.06
N LEU A 119 -1.13 -3.99 -11.15
CA LEU A 119 -0.14 -4.98 -11.49
C LEU A 119 -0.79 -6.33 -11.83
N ALA A 120 -1.84 -6.74 -11.11
CA ALA A 120 -2.57 -7.95 -11.41
C ALA A 120 -3.27 -7.87 -12.78
N GLU A 121 -3.86 -6.70 -13.10
CA GLU A 121 -4.49 -6.41 -14.39
C GLU A 121 -3.48 -6.53 -15.55
N ASP A 122 -2.34 -5.84 -15.47
CA ASP A 122 -1.27 -5.91 -16.48
C ASP A 122 -0.78 -7.36 -16.71
N ARG A 123 -0.79 -8.19 -15.67
CA ARG A 123 -0.38 -9.60 -15.77
C ARG A 123 -1.41 -10.49 -16.46
N VAL A 124 -2.69 -10.19 -16.34
CA VAL A 124 -3.73 -10.94 -17.06
C VAL A 124 -3.88 -10.48 -18.49
N ASP A 125 -3.71 -9.20 -18.77
CA ASP A 125 -3.56 -8.69 -20.15
C ASP A 125 -2.34 -9.30 -20.88
N PHE A 126 -1.29 -9.68 -20.15
CA PHE A 126 -0.16 -10.42 -20.70
C PHE A 126 -0.49 -11.89 -20.97
N MET A 127 -1.32 -12.48 -20.10
CA MET A 127 -1.76 -13.87 -20.16
C MET A 127 -2.68 -14.12 -21.36
N GLU A 128 -3.65 -13.23 -21.61
CA GLU A 128 -4.52 -13.27 -22.80
C GLU A 128 -3.75 -13.26 -24.12
N ARG A 129 -2.58 -12.60 -24.17
CA ARG A 129 -1.76 -12.48 -25.37
C ARG A 129 -0.77 -13.63 -25.58
N SER A 130 -0.58 -14.52 -24.59
CA SER A 130 0.49 -15.53 -24.61
C SER A 130 -0.06 -16.96 -24.45
N PRO A 131 0.01 -17.83 -25.49
CA PRO A 131 -0.68 -19.13 -25.51
C PRO A 131 -0.01 -20.25 -24.69
N ASN A 132 0.91 -19.94 -23.76
CA ASN A 132 1.63 -20.96 -22.98
C ASN A 132 1.63 -20.62 -21.48
N ILE A 133 0.57 -21.04 -20.78
CA ILE A 133 0.33 -20.70 -19.37
C ILE A 133 0.42 -21.97 -18.53
N SER A 134 1.22 -21.92 -17.47
CA SER A 134 1.31 -23.00 -16.48
C SER A 134 0.28 -22.82 -15.36
N TRP A 135 -0.37 -23.91 -14.93
CA TRP A 135 -1.36 -23.92 -13.84
C TRP A 135 -0.85 -23.27 -12.54
N LEU A 136 0.45 -23.41 -12.23
CA LEU A 136 1.08 -22.80 -11.06
C LEU A 136 1.07 -21.27 -11.10
N PHE A 137 1.20 -20.67 -12.28
CA PHE A 137 1.12 -19.23 -12.46
C PHE A 137 -0.31 -18.73 -12.21
N HIS A 138 -1.29 -19.50 -12.69
CA HIS A 138 -2.70 -19.22 -12.50
C HIS A 138 -3.11 -19.24 -11.02
N CYS A 139 -2.72 -20.29 -10.28
CA CYS A 139 -3.00 -20.38 -8.85
C CYS A 139 -2.39 -19.20 -8.05
N ARG A 140 -1.19 -18.72 -8.42
CA ARG A 140 -0.56 -17.57 -7.74
C ARG A 140 -1.35 -16.29 -7.96
N ILE A 141 -1.77 -15.99 -9.19
CA ILE A 141 -2.53 -14.77 -9.51
C ILE A 141 -3.92 -14.81 -8.87
N VAL A 142 -4.62 -15.95 -8.95
CA VAL A 142 -5.94 -16.12 -8.29
C VAL A 142 -5.82 -15.94 -6.78
N SER A 143 -4.78 -16.51 -6.15
CA SER A 143 -4.55 -16.33 -4.71
C SER A 143 -4.26 -14.87 -4.33
N LEU A 144 -3.55 -14.13 -5.19
CA LEU A 144 -3.28 -12.71 -4.99
C LEU A 144 -4.56 -11.88 -5.10
N MET A 145 -5.38 -12.12 -6.13
CA MET A 145 -6.68 -11.45 -6.30
C MET A 145 -7.61 -11.69 -5.11
N PHE A 146 -7.68 -12.94 -4.62
CA PHE A 146 -8.49 -13.28 -3.45
C PHE A 146 -8.01 -12.55 -2.18
N LEU A 147 -6.69 -12.52 -1.95
CA LEU A 147 -6.10 -11.83 -0.80
C LEU A 147 -6.35 -10.32 -0.87
N LEU A 148 -6.18 -9.71 -2.05
CA LEU A 148 -6.47 -8.30 -2.29
C LEU A 148 -7.95 -7.98 -2.02
N GLY A 149 -8.87 -8.79 -2.55
CA GLY A 149 -10.30 -8.60 -2.34
C GLY A 149 -10.74 -8.72 -0.88
N ILE A 150 -10.15 -9.64 -0.10
CA ILE A 150 -10.38 -9.70 1.35
C ILE A 150 -9.88 -8.43 2.03
N LEU A 151 -8.69 -7.97 1.67
CA LEU A 151 -8.08 -6.80 2.29
C LEU A 151 -8.89 -5.52 1.98
N ASP A 152 -9.38 -5.37 0.75
CA ASP A 152 -10.31 -4.29 0.37
C ASP A 152 -11.61 -4.38 1.16
N PHE A 153 -12.20 -5.57 1.31
CA PHE A 153 -13.43 -5.74 2.09
C PHE A 153 -13.25 -5.34 3.55
N LEU A 154 -12.12 -5.73 4.16
CA LEU A 154 -11.78 -5.33 5.53
C LEU A 154 -11.58 -3.81 5.62
N PHE A 155 -10.95 -3.21 4.62
CA PHE A 155 -10.72 -1.77 4.57
C PHE A 155 -12.03 -1.00 4.46
N VAL A 156 -12.93 -1.42 3.56
CA VAL A 156 -14.28 -0.85 3.39
C VAL A 156 -15.09 -0.99 4.68
N SER A 157 -15.03 -2.15 5.34
CA SER A 157 -15.71 -2.37 6.62
C SER A 157 -15.19 -1.43 7.71
N HIS A 158 -13.87 -1.28 7.82
CA HIS A 158 -13.25 -0.34 8.77
C HIS A 158 -13.59 1.11 8.43
N ALA A 159 -13.57 1.49 7.15
CA ALA A 159 -13.94 2.82 6.68
C ALA A 159 -15.41 3.13 7.00
N TYR A 160 -16.33 2.19 6.75
CA TYR A 160 -17.75 2.31 7.09
C TYR A 160 -17.95 2.58 8.58
N HIS A 161 -17.25 1.84 9.44
CA HIS A 161 -17.29 2.06 10.89
C HIS A 161 -16.70 3.41 11.31
N SER A 162 -15.62 3.86 10.65
CA SER A 162 -15.01 5.16 10.89
C SER A 162 -15.87 6.33 10.40
N ILE A 163 -16.64 6.16 9.32
CA ILE A 163 -17.58 7.16 8.79
C ILE A 163 -18.72 7.39 9.77
N LEU A 164 -19.29 6.30 10.29
CA LEU A 164 -20.40 6.34 11.24
C LEU A 164 -20.06 7.10 12.53
N THR A 165 -18.77 7.14 12.88
CA THR A 165 -18.28 7.72 14.14
C THR A 165 -17.61 9.09 13.98
N ARG A 166 -17.12 9.48 12.80
CA ARG A 166 -16.25 10.67 12.64
C ARG A 166 -16.58 11.66 11.51
N GLY A 167 -17.60 11.43 10.68
CA GLY A 167 -18.10 12.43 9.72
C GLY A 167 -17.21 12.73 8.49
N ALA A 168 -17.60 13.76 7.74
CA ALA A 168 -17.39 14.02 6.29
C ALA A 168 -15.95 13.97 5.72
N SER A 169 -14.88 14.08 6.51
CA SER A 169 -13.50 14.04 5.98
C SER A 169 -13.10 12.63 5.47
N VAL A 170 -13.73 11.58 5.97
CA VAL A 170 -13.55 10.18 5.52
C VAL A 170 -14.32 9.88 4.22
N GLN A 171 -15.29 10.73 3.86
CA GLN A 171 -16.21 10.56 2.73
C GLN A 171 -15.53 10.78 1.36
N LEU A 172 -14.39 11.49 1.34
CA LEU A 172 -13.61 11.77 0.13
C LEU A 172 -12.71 10.60 -0.28
N VAL A 173 -12.18 9.87 0.71
CA VAL A 173 -11.48 8.59 0.50
C VAL A 173 -12.41 7.56 -0.12
N PHE A 174 -13.69 7.59 0.30
CA PHE A 174 -14.76 6.76 -0.23
C PHE A 174 -15.05 7.00 -1.73
N GLY A 175 -14.87 8.24 -2.22
CA GLY A 175 -14.99 8.53 -3.66
C GLY A 175 -13.90 7.87 -4.50
N PHE A 176 -12.70 7.71 -3.94
CA PHE A 176 -11.59 7.02 -4.58
C PHE A 176 -11.77 5.49 -4.54
N GLU A 177 -12.26 4.95 -3.42
CA GLU A 177 -12.54 3.52 -3.23
C GLU A 177 -13.71 3.00 -4.06
N VAL A 178 -14.84 3.71 -4.10
CA VAL A 178 -16.00 3.29 -4.92
C VAL A 178 -15.65 3.31 -6.41
N LYS A 179 -14.82 4.27 -6.84
CA LYS A 179 -14.28 4.32 -8.20
C LYS A 179 -13.30 3.16 -8.46
N LEU A 180 -12.52 2.76 -7.46
CA LEU A 180 -11.63 1.59 -7.50
C LEU A 180 -12.42 0.28 -7.60
N ALA A 181 -13.43 0.08 -6.75
CA ALA A 181 -14.30 -1.08 -6.74
C ALA A 181 -15.16 -1.16 -8.02
N TRP A 182 -15.57 -0.02 -8.60
CA TRP A 182 -16.20 0.05 -9.91
C TRP A 182 -15.24 -0.34 -11.06
N GLU A 183 -13.98 0.09 -11.01
CA GLU A 183 -12.95 -0.30 -11.99
C GLU A 183 -12.61 -1.80 -11.90
N VAL A 184 -12.50 -2.34 -10.67
CA VAL A 184 -12.33 -3.77 -10.40
C VAL A 184 -13.56 -4.58 -10.82
N GLY A 185 -14.78 -4.05 -10.59
CA GLY A 185 -16.02 -4.66 -11.06
C GLY A 185 -16.14 -4.67 -12.60
N ARG A 186 -15.48 -3.75 -13.30
CA ARG A 186 -15.42 -3.72 -14.77
C ARG A 186 -14.43 -4.75 -15.34
N THR A 187 -13.35 -5.02 -14.62
CA THR A 187 -12.35 -6.03 -14.99
C THR A 187 -12.73 -7.44 -14.54
N SER A 188 -13.39 -7.60 -13.40
CA SER A 188 -13.89 -8.86 -12.81
C SER A 188 -14.59 -9.83 -13.79
N PRO A 189 -15.52 -9.42 -14.67
CA PRO A 189 -16.16 -10.33 -15.63
C PRO A 189 -15.25 -10.84 -16.75
N ARG A 190 -14.04 -10.28 -16.93
CA ARG A 190 -13.05 -10.74 -17.93
C ARG A 190 -12.28 -11.99 -17.44
N TRP A 191 -12.10 -12.13 -16.13
CA TRP A 191 -11.29 -13.20 -15.51
C TRP A 191 -11.86 -14.62 -15.64
N PRO A 192 -13.18 -14.88 -15.48
CA PRO A 192 -13.76 -16.20 -15.71
C PRO A 192 -13.57 -16.67 -17.14
N CYS A 193 -13.61 -15.77 -18.12
CA CYS A 193 -13.43 -16.09 -19.54
C CYS A 193 -11.98 -16.51 -19.84
N VAL A 194 -10.98 -15.79 -19.31
CA VAL A 194 -9.55 -16.13 -19.49
C VAL A 194 -9.17 -17.44 -18.78
N CYS A 195 -9.88 -17.80 -17.71
CA CYS A 195 -9.64 -19.07 -17.01
C CYS A 195 -10.29 -20.29 -17.71
N LEU A 196 -11.22 -20.07 -18.66
CA LEU A 196 -11.99 -21.11 -19.33
C LEU A 196 -11.50 -21.43 -20.77
N GLU A 197 -10.64 -20.58 -21.35
CA GLU A 197 -9.95 -20.80 -22.63
C GLU A 197 -8.54 -21.38 -22.43
#